data_AF-A0A7Y3K335-F1
#
_entry.id   AF-A0A7Y3K335-F1
#
_cell.length_a   1.000
_cell.length_b   1.000
_cell.length_c   1.000
_cell.angle_alpha   90.00
_cell.angle_beta   90.00
_cell.angle_gamma   90.00
#
_symmetry.space_group_name_H-M   'P 1'
#
loop_
_entity.id
_entity.type
_entity.pdbx_description
1 polymer ?
#
loop_
_entity_poly.entity_id
_entity_poly.type
_entity_poly.pdbx_seq_one_letter_code
_entity_poly.pdbx_strand_id
1 'polypeptide(L)'
;MAAIKKRVWLTFGSKAMVETPALWRMSREYPEVMFDIRQASVTAEIGIMAVLFEGPQEDVAAALNMLQQLGVTVEPIEKSVVEG
;
A
#
# COMPACT_ATOMS: atom_id res chain seq x y z
N MET A 1 -5.98 12.77 16.43
CA MET A 1 -6.21 11.31 16.29
C MET A 1 -4.86 10.61 16.38
N ALA A 2 -4.80 9.38 16.92
CA ALA A 2 -3.54 8.64 16.97
C ALA A 2 -3.16 8.20 15.54
N ALA A 3 -1.93 8.50 15.13
CA ALA A 3 -1.38 8.02 13.87
C ALA A 3 -0.94 6.57 14.03
N ILE A 4 -1.26 5.72 13.06
CA ILE A 4 -0.83 4.33 13.01
C ILE A 4 0.22 4.13 11.92
N LYS A 5 0.99 3.04 12.04
CA LYS A 5 1.95 2.58 11.04
C LYS A 5 1.57 1.17 10.59
N LYS A 6 1.36 0.97 9.29
CA LYS A 6 1.00 -0.33 8.73
C LYS A 6 1.88 -0.67 7.54
N ARG A 7 2.57 -1.81 7.62
CA ARG A 7 3.39 -2.34 6.52
C ARG A 7 2.59 -3.37 5.74
N VAL A 8 2.58 -3.25 4.42
CA VAL A 8 1.86 -4.15 3.54
C VAL A 8 2.70 -4.49 2.30
N TRP A 9 2.48 -5.68 1.77
CA TRP A 9 2.76 -6.01 0.38
C TRP A 9 1.59 -5.54 -0.49
N LEU A 10 1.93 -4.83 -1.57
CA LEU A 10 1.01 -4.50 -2.65
C LEU A 10 1.40 -5.32 -3.88
N THR A 11 0.44 -6.06 -4.44
CA THR A 11 0.65 -6.80 -5.69
C THR A 11 -0.29 -6.28 -6.78
N PHE A 12 0.31 -5.79 -7.86
CA PHE A 12 -0.33 -5.34 -9.09
C PHE A 12 -0.23 -6.48 -10.11
N GLY A 13 -1.26 -7.33 -10.18
CA GLY A 13 -1.20 -8.64 -10.85
C GLY A 13 -1.38 -8.65 -12.38
N SER A 14 -1.41 -7.49 -13.04
CA SER A 14 -1.52 -7.41 -14.50
C SER A 14 -0.89 -6.14 -15.06
N LYS A 15 -0.54 -6.16 -16.35
CA LYS A 15 -0.04 -5.00 -17.08
C LYS A 15 -0.91 -3.75 -16.92
N ALA A 16 -2.23 -3.89 -17.10
CA ALA A 16 -3.17 -2.76 -16.97
C ALA A 16 -3.14 -2.14 -15.56
N MET A 17 -2.89 -2.95 -14.52
CA MET A 17 -2.76 -2.45 -13.15
C MET A 17 -1.43 -1.76 -12.91
N VAL A 18 -0.32 -2.27 -13.45
CA VAL A 18 1.00 -1.63 -13.36
C VAL A 18 0.99 -0.25 -14.04
N GLU A 19 0.26 -0.11 -15.14
CA GLU A 19 0.08 1.17 -15.85
C GLU A 19 -0.93 2.12 -15.18
N THR A 20 -1.66 1.65 -14.16
CA THR A 20 -2.62 2.47 -13.42
C THR A 20 -1.92 3.22 -12.27
N PRO A 21 -2.09 4.56 -12.14
CA PRO A 21 -1.43 5.34 -11.09
C PRO A 21 -2.14 5.22 -9.73
N ALA A 22 -2.32 3.99 -9.23
CA ALA A 22 -3.16 3.69 -8.07
C ALA A 22 -2.69 4.40 -6.79
N LEU A 23 -1.39 4.38 -6.48
CA LEU A 23 -0.83 5.05 -5.30
C LEU A 23 -0.98 6.58 -5.36
N TRP A 24 -0.86 7.17 -6.55
CA TRP A 24 -1.10 8.60 -6.72
C TRP A 24 -2.57 8.94 -6.52
N ARG A 25 -3.51 8.16 -7.07
CA ARG A 25 -4.95 8.38 -6.84
C ARG A 25 -5.30 8.28 -5.35
N MET A 26 -4.76 7.27 -4.67
CA MET A 26 -4.92 7.09 -3.24
C MET A 26 -4.41 8.30 -2.45
N SER A 27 -3.21 8.81 -2.74
CA SER A 27 -2.66 9.95 -2.00
C SER A 27 -3.40 11.28 -2.26
N ARG A 28 -4.13 11.40 -3.37
CA ARG A 28 -5.00 12.54 -3.65
C ARG A 28 -6.31 12.46 -2.88
N GLU A 29 -6.82 11.26 -2.64
CA GLU A 29 -8.06 11.03 -1.91
C GLU A 29 -7.84 11.04 -0.39
N TYR A 30 -6.68 10.56 0.07
CA TYR A 30 -6.28 10.50 1.48
C TYR A 30 -4.97 11.28 1.72
N PRO A 31 -5.00 12.64 1.67
CA PRO A 31 -3.79 13.47 1.73
C PRO A 31 -3.04 13.39 3.08
N GLU A 32 -3.73 12.99 4.15
CA GLU A 32 -3.14 12.79 5.48
C GLU A 32 -2.45 11.42 5.64
N VAL A 33 -2.53 10.56 4.62
CA VAL A 33 -1.86 9.25 4.59
C VAL A 33 -0.55 9.37 3.81
N MET A 34 0.55 9.34 4.54
CA MET A 34 1.87 9.18 3.95
C MET A 34 2.09 7.71 3.58
N PHE A 35 2.69 7.48 2.42
CA PHE A 35 3.22 6.18 2.04
C PHE A 35 4.70 6.31 1.71
N ASP A 36 5.51 5.37 2.20
CA ASP A 36 6.93 5.30 1.86
C ASP A 36 7.29 3.85 1.51
N ILE A 37 7.74 3.71 0.26
CA ILE A 37 8.04 2.46 -0.43
C ILE A 37 9.39 1.95 0.05
N ARG A 38 9.40 0.80 0.73
CA ARG A 38 10.62 0.17 1.25
C ARG A 38 11.32 -0.71 0.24
N GLN A 39 10.54 -1.36 -0.60
CA GLN A 39 11.02 -2.24 -1.65
C GLN A 39 10.00 -2.22 -2.78
N ALA A 40 10.47 -2.24 -4.02
CA ALA A 40 9.62 -2.41 -5.19
C ALA A 40 10.35 -3.23 -6.25
N SER A 41 9.63 -4.19 -6.83
CA SER A 41 10.00 -4.87 -8.07
C SER A 41 8.85 -4.68 -9.03
N VAL A 42 9.09 -3.93 -10.12
CA VAL A 42 8.06 -3.61 -11.11
C VAL A 42 8.57 -3.98 -12.49
N THR A 43 7.75 -4.76 -13.20
CA THR A 43 7.96 -5.15 -14.60
C THR A 43 6.76 -4.69 -15.43
N ALA A 44 6.78 -4.92 -16.74
CA ALA A 44 5.64 -4.61 -17.59
C ALA A 44 4.36 -5.42 -17.24
N GLU A 45 4.50 -6.57 -16.58
CA GLU A 45 3.38 -7.50 -16.35
C GLU A 45 2.92 -7.54 -14.88
N ILE A 46 3.86 -7.37 -13.94
CA ILE A 46 3.58 -7.45 -12.51
C ILE A 46 4.40 -6.43 -11.72
N GLY A 47 3.77 -5.85 -10.69
CA GLY A 47 4.43 -5.02 -9.68
C GLY A 47 4.22 -5.60 -8.28
N ILE A 48 5.29 -5.70 -7.49
CA ILE A 48 5.24 -6.13 -6.09
C ILE A 48 5.98 -5.09 -5.25
N MET A 49 5.34 -4.57 -4.21
CA MET A 49 5.90 -3.47 -3.41
C MET A 49 5.68 -3.70 -1.92
N ALA A 50 6.74 -3.56 -1.10
CA ALA A 50 6.61 -3.41 0.35
C ALA A 50 6.46 -1.92 0.67
N VAL A 51 5.33 -1.53 1.24
CA VAL A 51 5.00 -0.13 1.52
C VAL A 51 4.59 0.03 2.97
N LEU A 52 5.14 1.05 3.64
CA LEU A 52 4.66 1.51 4.93
C LEU A 52 3.66 2.65 4.69
N PHE A 53 2.49 2.52 5.27
CA PHE A 53 1.48 3.57 5.36
C PHE A 53 1.48 4.14 6.78
N GLU A 54 1.42 5.47 6.89
CA GLU A 54 1.37 6.20 8.15
C GLU A 54 0.35 7.34 8.07
N GLY A 55 -0.51 7.46 9.08
CA GLY A 55 -1.56 8.48 9.12
C GLY A 55 -2.66 8.14 10.13
N PRO A 56 -3.76 8.90 10.16
CA PRO A 56 -4.93 8.59 10.98
C PRO A 56 -5.45 7.17 10.71
N GLN A 57 -5.88 6.45 11.74
CA GLN A 57 -6.30 5.04 11.62
C GLN A 57 -7.41 4.83 10.59
N GLU A 58 -8.42 5.69 10.58
CA GLU A 58 -9.55 5.61 9.65
C GLU A 58 -9.10 5.85 8.21
N ASP A 59 -8.27 6.87 7.98
CA ASP A 59 -7.76 7.20 6.66
C ASP A 59 -6.84 6.10 6.11
N VAL A 60 -5.94 5.54 6.94
CA VAL A 60 -5.07 4.43 6.53
C VAL A 60 -5.91 3.19 6.17
N ALA A 61 -6.97 2.89 6.93
CA ALA A 61 -7.86 1.78 6.62
C ALA A 61 -8.63 2.01 5.31
N ALA A 62 -9.16 3.21 5.11
CA ALA A 62 -9.88 3.59 3.89
C ALA A 62 -8.97 3.59 2.65
N ALA A 63 -7.76 4.14 2.76
CA ALA A 63 -6.75 4.15 1.71
C ALA A 63 -6.37 2.73 1.23
N LEU A 64 -6.16 1.80 2.17
CA LEU A 64 -5.86 0.41 1.83
C LEU A 64 -7.05 -0.32 1.20
N ASN A 65 -8.27 -0.06 1.67
CA ASN A 65 -9.49 -0.61 1.08
C ASN A 65 -9.70 -0.07 -0.35
N MET A 66 -9.45 1.22 -0.59
CA MET A 66 -9.50 1.81 -1.93
C MET A 66 -8.56 1.09 -2.90
N LEU A 67 -7.31 0.80 -2.47
CA LEU A 67 -6.38 0.02 -3.29
C LEU A 67 -6.90 -1.39 -3.59
N GLN A 68 -7.51 -2.06 -2.62
CA GLN A 68 -8.16 -3.36 -2.82
C GLN A 68 -9.32 -3.29 -3.83
N GLN A 69 -10.14 -2.23 -3.76
CA GLN A 69 -11.24 -2.00 -4.71
C GLN A 69 -10.75 -1.74 -6.15
N LEU A 70 -9.54 -1.19 -6.30
CA LEU A 70 -8.85 -1.07 -7.59
C LEU A 70 -8.22 -2.39 -8.08
N GLY A 71 -8.41 -3.49 -7.34
CA GLY A 71 -7.90 -4.82 -7.65
C GLY A 71 -6.48 -5.08 -7.14
N VAL A 72 -5.84 -4.12 -6.46
CA VAL A 72 -4.50 -4.31 -5.89
C VAL A 72 -4.61 -5.26 -4.71
N THR A 73 -3.85 -6.35 -4.72
CA THR A 73 -3.77 -7.24 -3.55
C THR A 73 -3.00 -6.53 -2.45
N VAL A 74 -3.58 -6.44 -1.25
CA VAL A 74 -2.98 -5.80 -0.07
C VAL A 74 -2.84 -6.83 1.03
N GLU A 75 -1.61 -7.25 1.31
CA GLU A 75 -1.30 -8.25 2.34
C GLU A 75 -0.48 -7.62 3.46
N PRO A 76 -0.86 -7.77 4.75
CA PRO A 76 -0.04 -7.29 5.85
C PRO A 76 1.34 -7.95 5.84
N ILE A 77 2.39 -7.18 6.09
CA ILE A 77 3.69 -7.76 6.42
C ILE A 77 3.63 -8.15 7.89
N GLU A 78 3.46 -9.44 8.18
CA GLU A 78 3.59 -9.95 9.53
C GLU A 78 4.98 -9.58 10.07
N LYS A 79 5.03 -8.94 11.25
CA LYS A 79 6.29 -8.83 11.97
C LYS A 79 6.58 -10.25 12.48
N SER A 80 7.60 -10.90 11.95
CA SER A 80 8.31 -11.92 12.74
C SER A 80 8.81 -11.19 13.99
N VAL A 81 8.17 -11.44 15.13
CA VAL A 81 8.70 -11.05 16.43
C VAL A 81 9.92 -11.94 16.64
N VAL A 82 11.08 -11.48 16.16
CA VAL A 82 12.36 -11.94 16.67
C VAL A 82 12.75 -10.92 17.73
N GLU A 83 12.16 -11.08 18.92
CA GLU A 83 12.77 -10.60 20.15
C GLU A 83 13.92 -11.55 20.47
N GLY A 84 15.15 -11.04 20.37
CA GLY A 84 16.39 -11.70 20.79
C GLY A 84 17.36 -10.63 21.27
#